data_AF-A0A355DR50-F1
#
_entry.id   AF-A0A355DR50-F1
#
_cell.length_a   1.000
_cell.length_b   1.000
_cell.length_c   1.000
_cell.angle_alpha   90.00
_cell.angle_beta   90.00
_cell.angle_gamma   90.00
#
_symmetry.space_group_name_H-M   'P 1'
#
loop_
_entity.id
_entity.type
_entity.pdbx_description
1 polymer ?
#
loop_
_entity_poly.entity_id
_entity_poly.type
_entity_poly.pdbx_seq_one_letter_code
_entity_poly.pdbx_strand_id
1 'polypeptide(L)'
;MRTIAEINEKIRDRSVVVWTVEELKAKVADMGVTQAAKQVDVITTGTFEPMESSGAIINLGHTDPPIKIRKCWLDGVPAYAGFGAVDLYLGATQVVDYSGMGDGLDIDDSKERGGGHVIEDLIAGKPIQLRSLGQVTDCYPRSSFETTITKETINQFYLFNPRNLYQNFIVGVNGGDRPLFTYLGPLYPRLANAVYSNPGAISPLL
;
A
#
# COMPACT_ATOMS: atom_id res chain seq x y z
N MET A 1 12.22 -27.56 8.95
CA MET A 1 11.45 -26.30 9.12
C MET A 1 9.99 -26.66 9.07
N ARG A 2 9.15 -25.90 9.77
CA ARG A 2 7.69 -26.07 9.72
C ARG A 2 7.15 -25.62 8.37
N THR A 3 6.10 -26.28 7.91
CA THR A 3 5.36 -25.93 6.70
C THR A 3 4.32 -24.85 7.00
N ILE A 4 3.87 -24.14 5.96
CA ILE A 4 2.78 -23.14 6.10
C ILE A 4 1.49 -23.82 6.60
N ALA A 5 1.22 -25.06 6.19
CA ALA A 5 0.05 -25.82 6.64
C ALA A 5 0.08 -26.09 8.15
N GLU A 6 1.22 -26.54 8.69
CA GLU A 6 1.42 -26.77 10.12
C GLU A 6 1.30 -25.47 10.93
N ILE A 7 1.88 -24.36 10.44
CA ILE A 7 1.76 -23.05 11.11
C ILE A 7 0.28 -22.61 11.16
N ASN A 8 -0.47 -22.76 10.06
CA ASN A 8 -1.89 -22.42 10.01
C ASN A 8 -2.74 -23.29 10.95
N GLU A 9 -2.38 -24.55 11.16
CA GLU A 9 -3.01 -25.42 12.15
C GLU A 9 -2.78 -24.91 13.56
N LYS A 10 -1.53 -24.59 13.92
CA LYS A 10 -1.20 -24.00 15.23
C LYS A 10 -1.90 -22.67 15.49
N ILE A 11 -2.10 -21.85 14.46
CA ILE A 11 -2.88 -20.60 14.56
C ILE A 11 -4.35 -20.90 14.90
N ARG A 12 -4.99 -21.86 14.21
CA ARG A 12 -6.37 -22.28 14.50
C ARG A 12 -6.53 -22.83 15.91
N ASP A 13 -5.53 -23.60 16.35
CA ASP A 13 -5.51 -24.24 17.67
C ASP A 13 -5.02 -23.30 18.78
N ARG A 14 -4.65 -22.06 18.45
CA ARG A 14 -4.08 -21.06 19.38
C ARG A 14 -2.82 -21.55 20.11
N SER A 15 -2.07 -22.45 19.50
CA SER A 15 -0.81 -23.02 20.00
C SER A 15 0.44 -22.47 19.29
N VAL A 16 0.25 -21.48 18.41
CA VAL A 16 1.32 -20.81 17.67
C VAL A 16 2.23 -20.01 18.61
N VAL A 17 3.54 -20.17 18.43
CA VAL A 17 4.60 -19.42 19.10
C VAL A 17 4.98 -18.25 18.20
N VAL A 18 4.64 -17.05 18.64
CA VAL A 18 4.90 -15.79 17.94
C VAL A 18 5.96 -15.02 18.71
N TRP A 19 7.02 -14.57 18.02
CA TRP A 19 8.00 -13.65 18.57
C TRP A 19 8.05 -12.38 17.74
N THR A 20 8.28 -11.25 18.38
CA THR A 20 8.78 -10.04 17.72
C THR A 20 10.20 -10.29 17.21
N VAL A 21 10.62 -9.51 16.21
CA VAL A 21 12.00 -9.56 15.71
C VAL A 21 13.04 -9.19 16.79
N GLU A 22 12.69 -8.36 17.76
CA GLU A 22 13.55 -8.05 18.91
C GLU A 22 13.75 -9.29 19.81
N GLU A 23 12.66 -9.96 20.17
CA GLU A 23 12.71 -11.21 20.94
C GLU A 23 13.48 -12.31 20.20
N LEU A 24 13.30 -12.40 18.89
CA LEU A 24 14.06 -13.33 18.05
C LEU A 24 15.55 -13.04 18.15
N LYS A 25 16.00 -11.79 17.97
CA LYS A 25 17.42 -11.43 18.02
C LYS A 25 18.03 -11.75 19.38
N ALA A 26 17.33 -11.43 20.48
CA ALA A 26 17.77 -11.76 21.83
C ALA A 26 17.91 -13.28 22.04
N LYS A 27 16.92 -14.06 21.60
CA LYS A 27 16.95 -15.53 21.72
C LYS A 27 18.03 -16.15 20.83
N VAL A 28 18.20 -15.68 19.61
CA VAL A 28 19.25 -16.17 18.69
C VAL A 28 20.64 -15.93 19.26
N ALA A 29 20.88 -14.79 19.92
CA ALA A 29 22.15 -14.52 20.59
C ALA A 29 22.47 -15.53 21.71
N ASP A 30 21.44 -16.05 22.40
CA ASP A 30 21.55 -17.00 23.50
C ASP A 30 21.62 -18.47 23.02
N MET A 31 20.68 -18.91 22.18
CA MET A 31 20.50 -20.32 21.81
C MET A 31 20.91 -20.67 20.36
N GLY A 32 21.25 -19.67 19.55
CA GLY A 32 21.61 -19.84 18.14
C GLY A 32 20.40 -20.01 17.20
N VAL A 33 20.64 -19.74 15.91
CA VAL A 33 19.62 -19.73 14.85
C VAL A 33 18.87 -21.06 14.73
N THR A 34 19.60 -22.19 14.74
CA THR A 34 19.01 -23.52 14.54
C THR A 34 18.02 -23.89 15.64
N GLN A 35 18.30 -23.51 16.90
CA GLN A 35 17.38 -23.80 18.01
C GLN A 35 16.21 -22.81 18.03
N ALA A 36 16.47 -21.53 17.78
CA ALA A 36 15.42 -20.51 17.64
C ALA A 36 14.39 -20.91 16.56
N ALA A 37 14.86 -21.33 15.37
CA ALA A 37 14.01 -21.77 14.25
C ALA A 37 13.19 -23.03 14.54
N LYS A 38 13.57 -23.83 15.55
CA LYS A 38 12.77 -24.98 16.03
C LYS A 38 11.71 -24.57 17.04
N GLN A 39 11.77 -23.37 17.62
CA GLN A 39 10.83 -22.93 18.65
C GLN A 39 9.78 -21.96 18.09
N VAL A 40 10.19 -20.97 17.31
CA VAL A 40 9.29 -19.96 16.74
C VAL A 40 8.52 -20.50 15.53
N ASP A 41 7.25 -20.12 15.43
CA ASP A 41 6.42 -20.43 14.25
C ASP A 41 6.24 -19.19 13.37
N VAL A 42 6.01 -18.03 13.99
CA VAL A 42 5.79 -16.75 13.31
C VAL A 42 6.67 -15.69 13.93
N ILE A 43 7.35 -14.91 13.08
CA ILE A 43 8.10 -13.74 13.51
C ILE A 43 7.32 -12.51 13.05
N THR A 44 6.99 -11.62 13.97
CA THR A 44 6.38 -10.34 13.64
C THR A 44 7.48 -9.30 13.43
N THR A 45 7.52 -8.76 12.21
CA THR A 45 8.32 -7.60 11.84
C THR A 45 7.35 -6.47 11.50
N GLY A 46 7.53 -5.31 12.10
CA GLY A 46 6.66 -4.17 11.87
C GLY A 46 7.40 -2.88 12.17
N THR A 47 7.32 -1.93 11.25
CA THR A 47 7.88 -0.58 11.38
C THR A 47 6.87 0.39 10.79
N PHE A 48 6.90 1.64 11.25
CA PHE A 48 6.07 2.70 10.69
C PHE A 48 7.00 3.78 10.14
N GLU A 49 7.24 3.71 8.83
CA GLU A 49 8.22 4.56 8.16
C GLU A 49 7.71 5.02 6.78
N PRO A 50 8.20 6.17 6.27
CA PRO A 50 7.91 6.61 4.91
C PRO A 50 8.42 5.59 3.89
N MET A 51 7.53 5.05 3.06
CA MET A 51 7.86 4.02 2.09
C MET A 51 7.30 4.36 0.72
N GLU A 52 8.20 4.52 -0.26
CA GLU A 52 7.84 4.70 -1.65
C GLU A 52 7.22 3.44 -2.27
N SER A 53 6.61 3.60 -3.44
CA SER A 53 6.11 2.47 -4.23
C SER A 53 5.14 1.56 -3.47
N SER A 54 4.40 2.14 -2.52
CA SER A 54 3.31 1.45 -1.83
C SER A 54 2.00 1.63 -2.59
N GLY A 55 1.20 0.58 -2.68
CA GLY A 55 -0.09 0.62 -3.38
C GLY A 55 -0.89 -0.66 -3.27
N ALA A 56 -1.97 -0.73 -4.04
CA ALA A 56 -2.83 -1.91 -4.10
C ALA A 56 -3.24 -2.22 -5.54
N ILE A 57 -3.31 -3.51 -5.86
CA ILE A 57 -3.98 -4.02 -7.06
C ILE A 57 -5.42 -4.34 -6.71
N ILE A 58 -6.34 -3.90 -7.57
CA ILE A 58 -7.78 -4.11 -7.43
C ILE A 58 -8.31 -4.68 -8.74
N ASN A 59 -8.98 -5.83 -8.68
CA ASN A 59 -9.83 -6.33 -9.76
C ASN A 59 -11.29 -6.12 -9.36
N LEU A 60 -12.03 -5.35 -10.15
CA LEU A 60 -13.40 -4.98 -9.81
C LEU A 60 -14.44 -6.05 -10.16
N GLY A 61 -14.08 -7.06 -10.97
CA GLY A 61 -15.05 -7.86 -11.69
C GLY A 61 -15.74 -7.08 -12.82
N HIS A 62 -16.33 -7.80 -13.78
CA HIS A 62 -17.05 -7.17 -14.89
C HIS A 62 -18.44 -6.72 -14.47
N THR A 63 -18.85 -5.57 -15.00
CA THR A 63 -20.25 -5.15 -15.05
C THR A 63 -21.02 -5.94 -16.10
N ASP A 64 -22.36 -5.87 -16.07
CA ASP A 64 -23.22 -6.33 -17.16
C ASP A 64 -24.00 -5.13 -17.75
N PRO A 65 -23.81 -4.76 -19.03
CA PRO A 65 -22.81 -5.30 -19.96
C PRO A 65 -21.36 -4.96 -19.56
N PRO A 66 -20.35 -5.70 -20.08
CA PRO A 66 -18.95 -5.57 -19.66
C PRO A 66 -18.32 -4.25 -20.09
N ILE A 67 -17.37 -3.79 -19.29
CA ILE A 67 -16.58 -2.56 -19.48
C ILE A 67 -15.10 -2.88 -19.63
N LYS A 68 -14.41 -2.12 -20.50
CA LYS A 68 -12.95 -2.06 -20.59
C LYS A 68 -12.47 -0.70 -20.10
N ILE A 69 -12.11 -0.61 -18.83
CA ILE A 69 -11.76 0.62 -18.14
C ILE A 69 -10.49 1.23 -18.74
N ARG A 70 -10.56 2.54 -19.00
CA ARG A 70 -9.45 3.38 -19.46
C ARG A 70 -9.06 4.44 -18.45
N LYS A 71 -10.03 4.95 -17.69
CA LYS A 71 -9.80 5.86 -16.56
C LYS A 71 -10.70 5.46 -15.41
N CYS A 72 -10.21 5.60 -14.19
CA CYS A 72 -10.92 5.21 -12.98
C CYS A 72 -10.58 6.15 -11.84
N TRP A 73 -11.56 6.42 -10.99
CA TRP A 73 -11.42 7.17 -9.75
C TRP A 73 -12.12 6.41 -8.62
N LEU A 74 -11.50 6.39 -7.45
CA LEU A 74 -12.00 5.83 -6.20
C LEU A 74 -12.06 6.96 -5.18
N ASP A 75 -13.26 7.39 -4.79
CA ASP A 75 -13.50 8.62 -4.01
C ASP A 75 -12.75 9.85 -4.58
N GLY A 76 -12.77 9.98 -5.91
CA GLY A 76 -12.06 11.06 -6.61
C GLY A 76 -10.54 10.87 -6.73
N VAL A 77 -9.96 9.84 -6.12
CA VAL A 77 -8.53 9.49 -6.28
C VAL A 77 -8.34 8.66 -7.56
N PRO A 78 -7.54 9.10 -8.54
CA PRO A 78 -7.29 8.34 -9.76
C PRO A 78 -6.66 6.98 -9.46
N ALA A 79 -7.11 5.94 -10.16
CA ALA A 79 -6.47 4.63 -10.17
C ALA A 79 -5.99 4.32 -11.58
N TYR A 80 -4.76 3.82 -11.70
CA TYR A 80 -4.19 3.47 -12.99
C TYR A 80 -4.86 2.22 -13.55
N ALA A 81 -5.43 2.33 -14.74
CA ALA A 81 -5.95 1.22 -15.53
C ALA A 81 -4.92 0.76 -16.56
N GLY A 82 -5.14 -0.38 -17.21
CA GLY A 82 -4.31 -0.84 -18.34
C GLY A 82 -3.57 -2.15 -18.12
N PHE A 83 -3.81 -2.85 -17.01
CA PHE A 83 -3.38 -4.24 -16.81
C PHE A 83 -4.31 -5.22 -17.52
N GLY A 84 -5.61 -5.05 -17.28
CA GLY A 84 -6.69 -5.79 -17.91
C GLY A 84 -7.94 -4.91 -17.99
N ALA A 85 -9.07 -5.48 -18.39
CA ALA A 85 -10.27 -4.70 -18.67
C ALA A 85 -10.88 -4.05 -17.41
N VAL A 86 -10.69 -4.65 -16.24
CA VAL A 86 -11.24 -4.18 -14.94
C VAL A 86 -10.20 -4.23 -13.82
N ASP A 87 -8.92 -4.25 -14.19
CA ASP A 87 -7.79 -4.26 -13.27
C ASP A 87 -7.23 -2.85 -13.08
N LEU A 88 -6.98 -2.50 -11.82
CA LEU A 88 -6.53 -1.19 -11.38
C LEU A 88 -5.32 -1.31 -10.46
N TYR A 89 -4.45 -0.30 -10.51
CA TYR A 89 -3.44 -0.05 -9.50
C TYR A 89 -3.68 1.30 -8.84
N LEU A 90 -3.82 1.32 -7.53
CA LEU A 90 -3.97 2.53 -6.72
C LEU A 90 -2.68 2.77 -5.93
N GLY A 91 -1.97 3.85 -6.25
CA GLY A 91 -0.78 4.26 -5.49
C GLY A 91 -1.16 4.94 -4.18
N ALA A 92 -0.49 4.61 -3.08
CA ALA A 92 -0.81 5.16 -1.76
C ALA A 92 -0.62 6.69 -1.68
N THR A 93 0.32 7.24 -2.46
CA THR A 93 0.59 8.69 -2.52
C THR A 93 -0.25 9.43 -3.56
N GLN A 94 -1.15 8.73 -4.26
CA GLN A 94 -1.98 9.36 -5.28
C GLN A 94 -2.96 10.31 -4.62
N VAL A 95 -3.00 11.55 -5.10
CA VAL A 95 -3.90 12.59 -4.58
C VAL A 95 -5.24 12.56 -5.29
N VAL A 96 -6.27 13.14 -4.66
CA VAL A 96 -7.56 13.41 -5.31
C VAL A 96 -7.35 14.27 -6.55
N ASP A 97 -8.04 13.90 -7.64
CA ASP A 97 -8.09 14.70 -8.85
C ASP A 97 -9.24 15.70 -8.75
N TYR A 98 -8.89 16.96 -8.46
CA TYR A 98 -9.84 18.06 -8.38
C TYR A 98 -10.31 18.57 -9.74
N SER A 99 -9.71 18.10 -10.86
CA SER A 99 -10.12 18.56 -12.18
C SER A 99 -11.52 18.02 -12.53
N GLY A 100 -12.52 18.90 -12.41
CA GLY A 100 -13.93 18.58 -12.66
C GLY A 100 -14.83 18.56 -11.42
N MET A 101 -14.30 18.82 -10.23
CA MET A 101 -15.14 19.28 -9.12
C MET A 101 -15.25 20.81 -9.25
N GLY A 102 -16.46 21.34 -9.44
CA GLY A 102 -16.66 22.76 -9.77
C GLY A 102 -16.00 23.74 -8.77
N ASP A 103 -15.83 25.00 -9.20
CA ASP A 103 -15.11 26.11 -8.54
C ASP A 103 -15.57 26.50 -7.11
N GLY A 104 -16.32 25.65 -6.40
CA GLY A 104 -16.97 25.96 -5.13
C GLY A 104 -16.81 24.89 -4.04
N LEU A 105 -15.81 24.01 -4.12
CA LEU A 105 -15.34 23.34 -2.92
C LEU A 105 -14.32 24.26 -2.27
N ASP A 106 -14.71 24.86 -1.14
CA ASP A 106 -13.78 25.53 -0.24
C ASP A 106 -12.58 24.60 -0.01
N ILE A 107 -11.43 24.97 -0.58
CA ILE A 107 -10.13 24.29 -0.45
C ILE A 107 -9.65 24.31 1.03
N ASP A 108 -10.48 24.83 1.93
CA ASP A 108 -10.18 25.06 3.34
C ASP A 108 -10.59 23.89 4.25
N ASP A 109 -11.19 22.81 3.73
CA ASP A 109 -11.53 21.64 4.57
C ASP A 109 -11.54 20.28 3.85
N SER A 110 -10.93 20.19 2.66
CA SER A 110 -10.63 18.87 2.08
C SER A 110 -9.53 18.22 2.91
N LYS A 111 -9.94 17.44 3.92
CA LYS A 111 -9.10 16.41 4.57
C LYS A 111 -8.13 15.88 3.53
N GLU A 112 -6.84 15.92 3.80
CA GLU A 112 -5.76 15.41 2.95
C GLU A 112 -6.06 13.96 2.55
N ARG A 113 -6.91 13.73 1.55
CA ARG A 113 -7.37 12.40 1.13
C ARG A 113 -6.56 11.99 -0.09
N GLY A 114 -6.26 10.71 -0.16
CA GLY A 114 -5.43 10.15 -1.21
C GLY A 114 -5.55 8.64 -1.25
N GLY A 115 -4.72 7.99 -2.06
CA GLY A 115 -4.80 6.55 -2.30
C GLY A 115 -4.60 5.74 -1.02
N GLY A 116 -3.73 6.17 -0.11
CA GLY A 116 -3.55 5.53 1.20
C GLY A 116 -4.84 5.47 2.02
N HIS A 117 -5.61 6.57 2.02
CA HIS A 117 -6.90 6.66 2.72
C HIS A 117 -7.95 5.75 2.06
N VAL A 118 -8.00 5.69 0.73
CA VAL A 118 -8.91 4.78 0.02
C VAL A 118 -8.56 3.32 0.29
N ILE A 119 -7.26 2.97 0.32
CA ILE A 119 -6.78 1.62 0.66
C ILE A 119 -7.17 1.26 2.09
N GLU A 120 -6.94 2.15 3.05
CA GLU A 120 -7.35 1.98 4.46
C GLU A 120 -8.86 1.73 4.57
N ASP A 121 -9.65 2.57 3.92
CA ASP A 121 -11.10 2.48 3.97
C ASP A 121 -11.62 1.17 3.34
N LEU A 122 -11.04 0.70 2.23
CA LEU A 122 -11.33 -0.62 1.66
C LEU A 122 -10.99 -1.75 2.65
N ILE A 123 -9.82 -1.72 3.29
CA ILE A 123 -9.44 -2.73 4.30
C ILE A 123 -10.44 -2.74 5.46
N ALA A 124 -10.87 -1.55 5.91
CA ALA A 124 -11.88 -1.37 6.94
C ALA A 124 -13.30 -1.80 6.50
N GLY A 125 -13.51 -2.10 5.22
CA GLY A 125 -14.82 -2.48 4.67
C GLY A 125 -15.78 -1.30 4.50
N LYS A 126 -15.26 -0.07 4.43
CA LYS A 126 -16.07 1.12 4.18
C LYS A 126 -16.44 1.23 2.70
N PRO A 127 -17.59 1.85 2.39
CA PRO A 127 -18.01 2.11 1.02
C PRO A 127 -17.08 3.13 0.34
N ILE A 128 -16.72 2.87 -0.91
CA ILE A 128 -15.93 3.74 -1.78
C ILE A 128 -16.71 4.03 -3.05
N GLN A 129 -16.79 5.31 -3.45
CA GLN A 129 -17.38 5.71 -4.72
C GLN A 129 -16.44 5.39 -5.86
N LEU A 130 -16.88 4.52 -6.78
CA LEU A 130 -16.19 4.18 -8.00
C LEU A 130 -16.78 4.99 -9.16
N ARG A 131 -15.92 5.67 -9.92
CA ARG A 131 -16.25 6.23 -11.23
C ARG A 131 -15.26 5.73 -12.26
N SER A 132 -15.75 5.26 -13.41
CA SER A 132 -14.90 4.75 -14.48
C SER A 132 -15.39 5.14 -15.87
N LEU A 133 -14.43 5.34 -16.76
CA LEU A 133 -14.66 5.56 -18.19
C LEU A 133 -14.06 4.39 -18.98
N GLY A 134 -14.87 3.80 -19.84
CA GLY A 134 -14.53 2.65 -20.65
C GLY A 134 -14.21 2.99 -22.09
N GLN A 135 -13.42 2.13 -22.75
CA GLN A 135 -13.31 2.09 -24.20
C GLN A 135 -14.43 1.23 -24.77
N VAL A 136 -15.29 1.83 -25.59
CA VAL A 136 -16.37 1.11 -26.27
C VAL A 136 -15.81 0.25 -27.40
N THR A 137 -16.17 -1.02 -27.39
CA THR A 137 -15.93 -2.01 -28.45
C THR A 137 -17.08 -3.01 -28.48
N ASP A 138 -17.16 -3.87 -29.49
CA ASP A 138 -18.20 -4.92 -29.54
C ASP A 138 -18.17 -5.87 -28.34
N CYS A 139 -16.97 -6.19 -27.81
CA CYS A 139 -16.82 -7.03 -26.61
C CYS A 139 -17.06 -6.28 -25.30
N TYR A 140 -17.04 -4.95 -25.32
CA TYR A 140 -17.13 -4.08 -24.15
C TYR A 140 -17.97 -2.85 -24.49
N PRO A 141 -19.31 -2.98 -24.56
CA PRO A 141 -20.16 -1.91 -25.06
C PRO A 141 -20.37 -0.79 -24.05
N ARG A 142 -20.06 -1.01 -22.76
CA ARG A 142 -20.25 -0.02 -21.70
C ARG A 142 -19.19 1.09 -21.78
N SER A 143 -19.64 2.33 -21.92
CA SER A 143 -18.78 3.52 -22.04
C SER A 143 -18.40 4.16 -20.69
N SER A 144 -19.20 3.97 -19.66
CA SER A 144 -18.96 4.50 -18.31
C SER A 144 -19.67 3.66 -17.25
N PHE A 145 -19.20 3.74 -16.02
CA PHE A 145 -19.81 3.07 -14.88
C PHE A 145 -19.51 3.82 -13.59
N GLU A 146 -20.55 4.06 -12.80
CA GLU A 146 -20.49 4.65 -11.47
C GLU A 146 -21.26 3.77 -10.49
N THR A 147 -20.67 3.50 -9.33
CA THR A 147 -21.28 2.71 -8.26
C THR A 147 -20.55 2.95 -6.94
N THR A 148 -21.03 2.34 -5.87
CA THR A 148 -20.28 2.17 -4.62
C THR A 148 -19.72 0.76 -4.55
N ILE A 149 -18.47 0.60 -4.10
CA ILE A 149 -17.80 -0.68 -3.88
C ILE A 149 -17.33 -0.82 -2.43
N THR A 150 -17.11 -2.06 -1.99
CA THR A 150 -16.52 -2.46 -0.70
C THR A 150 -15.56 -3.63 -0.93
N LYS A 151 -14.82 -4.06 0.10
CA LYS A 151 -13.95 -5.25 0.00
C LYS A 151 -14.74 -6.55 -0.29
N GLU A 152 -16.03 -6.57 0.04
CA GLU A 152 -16.93 -7.70 -0.20
C GLU A 152 -17.46 -7.74 -1.64
N THR A 153 -17.47 -6.61 -2.35
CA THR A 153 -18.00 -6.52 -3.72
C THR A 153 -16.92 -6.55 -4.81
N ILE A 154 -15.66 -6.32 -4.45
CA ILE A 154 -14.53 -6.40 -5.38
C ILE A 154 -14.05 -7.85 -5.50
N ASN A 155 -13.65 -8.25 -6.71
CA ASN A 155 -13.25 -9.62 -7.00
C ASN A 155 -11.88 -9.97 -6.39
N GLN A 156 -10.90 -9.07 -6.50
CA GLN A 156 -9.58 -9.24 -5.88
C GLN A 156 -9.04 -7.91 -5.36
N PHE A 157 -8.38 -7.96 -4.21
CA PHE A 157 -7.72 -6.82 -3.59
C PHE A 157 -6.54 -7.27 -2.77
N TYR A 158 -5.36 -6.77 -3.12
CA TYR A 158 -4.15 -7.06 -2.37
C TYR A 158 -3.18 -5.88 -2.45
N LEU A 159 -2.43 -5.70 -1.36
CA LEU A 159 -1.34 -4.73 -1.32
C LEU A 159 -0.23 -5.20 -2.26
N PHE A 160 0.25 -4.29 -3.10
CA PHE A 160 1.31 -4.57 -4.05
C PHE A 160 2.31 -3.42 -4.07
N ASN A 161 3.56 -3.79 -3.79
CA ASN A 161 4.64 -2.86 -3.54
C ASN A 161 5.77 -3.13 -4.55
N PRO A 162 5.72 -2.55 -5.77
CA PRO A 162 6.61 -2.94 -6.87
C PRO A 162 8.10 -2.74 -6.62
N ARG A 163 8.51 -1.96 -5.61
CA ARG A 163 9.92 -1.66 -5.36
C ARG A 163 10.36 -1.74 -3.89
N ASN A 164 9.63 -2.36 -2.97
CA ASN A 164 9.89 -2.14 -1.52
C ASN A 164 10.92 -3.10 -0.88
N LEU A 165 11.82 -3.71 -1.66
CA LEU A 165 12.78 -4.69 -1.15
C LEU A 165 14.19 -4.11 -1.13
N TYR A 166 14.56 -3.52 0.01
CA TYR A 166 15.86 -2.89 0.24
C TYR A 166 16.46 -3.35 1.58
N GLN A 167 17.77 -3.62 1.59
CA GLN A 167 18.50 -3.88 2.85
C GLN A 167 18.89 -2.57 3.55
N ASN A 168 19.31 -1.57 2.77
CA ASN A 168 19.50 -0.18 3.17
C ASN A 168 18.90 0.71 2.07
N PHE A 169 18.22 1.79 2.45
CA PHE A 169 17.67 2.76 1.52
C PHE A 169 18.54 4.02 1.45
N ILE A 170 18.22 4.92 0.52
CA ILE A 170 18.96 6.17 0.33
C ILE A 170 18.71 7.16 1.47
N VAL A 171 19.72 7.97 1.79
CA VAL A 171 19.61 9.09 2.72
C VAL A 171 19.56 10.39 1.91
N GLY A 172 18.46 11.13 2.05
CA GLY A 172 18.30 12.45 1.47
C GLY A 172 18.96 13.53 2.33
N VAL A 173 19.91 14.27 1.76
CA VAL A 173 20.56 15.44 2.38
C VAL A 173 20.65 16.59 1.39
N ASN A 174 20.86 17.81 1.89
CA ASN A 174 21.06 18.99 1.04
C ASN A 174 22.42 19.62 1.28
N GLY A 175 23.34 19.43 0.32
CA GLY A 175 24.67 20.04 0.31
C GLY A 175 24.71 21.48 -0.23
N GLY A 176 23.58 22.02 -0.69
CA GLY A 176 23.46 23.39 -1.17
C GLY A 176 23.37 24.44 -0.06
N ASP A 177 23.12 25.68 -0.46
CA ASP A 177 23.08 26.86 0.40
C ASP A 177 21.65 27.38 0.71
N ARG A 178 20.64 26.86 0.01
CA ARG A 178 19.20 27.14 0.22
C ARG A 178 18.38 25.90 0.60
N PRO A 179 17.24 26.05 1.30
CA PRO A 179 16.33 24.94 1.57
C PRO A 179 15.75 24.31 0.30
N LEU A 180 15.50 22.99 0.34
CA LEU A 180 14.77 22.23 -0.68
C LEU A 180 13.49 21.67 -0.06
N PHE A 181 12.37 21.81 -0.77
CA PHE A 181 11.09 21.21 -0.38
C PHE A 181 10.87 19.97 -1.26
N THR A 182 10.87 18.80 -0.63
CA THR A 182 10.72 17.51 -1.32
C THR A 182 9.43 16.82 -0.90
N TYR A 183 9.01 15.79 -1.63
CA TYR A 183 7.87 14.96 -1.24
C TYR A 183 8.08 14.17 0.07
N LEU A 184 9.33 14.09 0.56
CA LEU A 184 9.69 13.48 1.85
C LEU A 184 9.81 14.51 2.99
N GLY A 185 9.56 15.78 2.70
CA GLY A 185 9.73 16.89 3.64
C GLY A 185 10.90 17.83 3.28
N PRO A 186 11.16 18.85 4.12
CA PRO A 186 12.18 19.86 3.86
C PRO A 186 13.61 19.32 4.12
N LEU A 187 14.54 19.65 3.23
CA LEU A 187 15.98 19.47 3.40
C LEU A 187 16.68 20.83 3.51
N TYR A 188 17.23 21.10 4.68
CA TYR A 188 17.92 22.33 5.04
C TYR A 188 19.36 22.36 4.50
N PRO A 189 19.86 23.55 4.13
CA PRO A 189 21.16 23.70 3.49
C PRO A 189 22.33 23.31 4.40
N ARG A 190 23.50 23.09 3.79
CA ARG A 190 24.76 22.75 4.46
C ARG A 190 24.65 21.52 5.36
N LEU A 191 23.93 20.49 4.89
CA LEU A 191 23.76 19.21 5.58
C LEU A 191 23.14 19.35 6.98
N ALA A 192 22.29 20.36 7.20
CA ALA A 192 21.71 20.63 8.51
C ALA A 192 20.67 19.58 8.96
N ASN A 193 20.14 18.78 8.04
CA ASN A 193 19.32 17.60 8.36
C ASN A 193 19.48 16.50 7.29
N ALA A 194 18.98 15.32 7.64
CA ALA A 194 18.86 14.17 6.76
C ALA A 194 17.46 13.56 6.87
N VAL A 195 16.95 13.05 5.76
CA VAL A 195 15.71 12.26 5.70
C VAL A 195 16.08 10.85 5.24
N TYR A 196 15.69 9.84 6.01
CA TYR A 196 15.97 8.45 5.72
C TYR A 196 14.84 7.56 6.26
N SER A 197 14.72 6.37 5.69
CA SER A 197 13.90 5.26 6.22
C SER A 197 14.78 4.02 6.23
N ASN A 198 14.86 3.37 7.39
CA ASN A 198 15.52 2.10 7.57
C ASN A 198 14.94 1.40 8.82
N PRO A 199 14.55 0.12 8.71
CA PRO A 199 14.19 -0.70 9.88
C PRO A 199 15.29 -0.76 10.97
N GLY A 200 16.55 -0.50 10.62
CA GLY A 200 17.67 -0.48 11.54
C GLY A 200 17.84 -1.84 12.23
N ALA A 201 17.86 -1.84 13.56
CA ALA A 201 18.04 -3.06 14.35
C ALA A 201 16.90 -4.08 14.18
N ILE A 202 15.75 -3.73 13.61
CA ILE A 202 14.66 -4.67 13.33
C ILE A 202 14.79 -5.33 11.94
N SER A 203 15.74 -4.90 11.11
CA SER A 203 16.04 -5.58 9.86
C SER A 203 16.60 -6.97 10.14
N PRO A 204 16.05 -8.06 9.56
CA PRO A 204 16.62 -9.39 9.71
C PRO A 204 17.92 -9.56 8.89
N LEU A 205 18.23 -8.59 8.01
CA LEU A 205 19.40 -8.60 7.12
C LEU A 205 20.50 -7.62 7.58
N LEU A 206 20.31 -6.91 8.71
CA LEU A 206 21.32 -6.09 9.39
C LEU A 206 21.61 -6.67 10.78
#